data_AF-A0A7R9NY33-F1
#
_entry.id   AF-A0A7R9NY33-F1
#
_cell.length_a   1.000
_cell.length_b   1.000
_cell.length_c   1.000
_cell.angle_alpha   90.00
_cell.angle_beta   90.00
_cell.angle_gamma   90.00
#
_symmetry.space_group_name_H-M   'P 1'
#
loop_
_entity.id
_entity.type
_entity.pdbx_description
1 polymer ?
#
loop_
_entity_poly.entity_id
_entity_poly.type
_entity_poly.pdbx_seq_one_letter_code
_entity_poly.pdbx_strand_id
1 'polypeptide(L)'
;MIGPPNPVSNLRPILLHVAPNESPLEKEYRLARKEAAKWNELFWSKHNTSFFKERKAFMDARLPVESSPSKTTTVSADEMSVFYKAFLDKNWKIHLNYNIEWYRKNISLVFLAFRVNMFRVKRRLFS
;
A
#
# COMPACT_ATOMS: atom_id res chain seq x y z
N MET A 1 5.17 1.17 19.72
CA MET A 1 5.83 2.21 18.89
C MET A 1 5.50 1.96 17.43
N ILE A 2 5.16 3.01 16.68
CA ILE A 2 4.88 2.95 15.25
C ILE A 2 6.18 3.31 14.52
N GLY A 3 6.70 2.41 13.69
CA GLY A 3 7.92 2.64 12.92
C GLY A 3 7.72 3.67 11.79
N PRO A 4 8.82 4.15 11.17
CA PRO A 4 8.74 4.99 9.98
C PRO A 4 8.04 4.23 8.84
N PRO A 5 7.42 4.94 7.88
CA PRO A 5 6.90 4.32 6.66
C PRO A 5 8.03 3.68 5.86
N ASN A 6 7.71 2.63 5.09
CA ASN A 6 8.65 2.04 4.15
C ASN A 6 9.05 3.09 3.10
N PRO A 7 10.36 3.27 2.81
CA PRO A 7 10.84 4.32 1.91
C PRO A 7 10.40 4.17 0.45
N VAL A 8 9.99 2.97 0.03
CA VAL A 8 9.55 2.68 -1.34
C VAL A 8 8.02 2.70 -1.42
N SER A 9 7.32 1.91 -0.60
CA SER A 9 5.86 1.82 -0.68
C SER A 9 5.14 3.00 -0.01
N ASN A 10 5.81 3.74 0.87
CA ASN A 10 5.25 4.76 1.77
C ASN A 10 4.20 4.21 2.77
N LEU A 11 4.05 2.89 2.87
CA LEU A 11 3.13 2.27 3.82
C LEU A 11 3.81 2.00 5.15
N ARG A 12 3.02 1.99 6.24
CA ARG A 12 3.52 1.66 7.57
C ARG A 12 3.47 0.13 7.79
N PRO A 13 4.53 -0.49 8.31
CA PRO A 13 4.51 -1.92 8.63
C PRO A 13 3.52 -2.21 9.76
N ILE A 14 2.78 -3.31 9.62
CA ILE A 14 1.81 -3.75 10.62
C ILE A 14 2.44 -4.83 11.49
N LEU A 15 2.52 -4.57 12.80
CA LEU A 15 2.92 -5.56 13.80
C LEU A 15 1.67 -6.17 14.42
N LEU A 16 1.50 -7.49 14.28
CA LEU A 16 0.40 -8.23 14.87
C LEU A 16 0.90 -9.05 16.06
N HIS A 17 0.27 -8.84 17.21
CA HIS A 17 0.47 -9.65 18.39
C HIS A 17 0.07 -11.12 18.14
N VAL A 18 0.83 -12.05 18.72
CA VAL A 18 0.54 -13.49 18.72
C VAL A 18 0.28 -13.88 20.16
N ALA A 19 -0.95 -14.30 20.47
CA ALA A 19 -1.30 -14.73 21.81
C ALA A 19 -0.74 -16.13 22.09
N PRO A 20 -0.27 -16.43 23.32
CA PRO A 20 0.22 -17.77 23.67
C PRO A 20 -0.82 -18.89 23.50
N ASN A 21 -2.11 -18.58 23.71
CA ASN A 21 -3.25 -19.49 23.60
C ASN A 21 -4.12 -19.21 22.36
N GLU A 22 -3.49 -18.79 21.26
CA GLU A 22 -4.16 -18.46 20.00
C GLU A 22 -4.93 -19.67 19.44
N SER A 23 -6.23 -19.50 19.23
CA SER A 23 -7.03 -20.54 18.59
C SER A 23 -6.71 -20.65 17.09
N PRO A 24 -6.99 -21.81 16.44
CA PRO A 24 -6.79 -21.95 15.00
C PRO A 24 -7.46 -20.85 14.17
N LEU A 25 -8.66 -20.39 14.58
CA LEU A 25 -9.40 -19.32 13.92
C LEU A 25 -8.74 -17.94 14.12
N GLU A 26 -8.19 -17.67 15.31
CA GLU A 26 -7.43 -16.45 15.57
C GLU A 26 -6.13 -16.41 14.75
N LYS A 27 -5.45 -17.56 14.65
CA LYS A 27 -4.26 -17.74 13.82
C LYS A 27 -4.56 -17.52 12.34
N GLU A 28 -5.65 -18.10 11.82
CA GLU A 28 -6.12 -17.91 10.45
C GLU A 28 -6.35 -16.42 10.16
N TYR A 29 -7.10 -15.73 11.01
CA TYR A 29 -7.35 -14.30 10.88
C TYR A 29 -6.04 -13.47 10.89
N ARG A 30 -5.13 -13.77 11.82
CA ARG A 30 -3.84 -13.08 11.90
C ARG A 30 -3.01 -13.30 10.63
N LEU A 31 -2.93 -14.53 10.12
CA LEU A 31 -2.19 -14.84 8.90
C LEU A 31 -2.80 -14.15 7.68
N ALA A 32 -4.13 -14.17 7.54
CA ALA A 32 -4.84 -13.47 6.47
C ALA A 32 -4.53 -11.95 6.48
N ARG A 33 -4.49 -11.32 7.66
CA ARG A 33 -4.08 -9.91 7.78
C ARG A 33 -2.64 -9.68 7.34
N LYS A 34 -1.71 -10.56 7.73
CA LYS A 34 -0.31 -10.48 7.29
C LYS A 34 -0.18 -10.59 5.78
N GLU A 35 -0.94 -11.52 5.18
CA GLU A 35 -0.94 -11.72 3.73
C GLU A 35 -1.50 -10.50 2.98
N ALA A 36 -2.65 -9.97 3.42
CA ALA A 36 -3.23 -8.76 2.83
C ALA A 36 -2.29 -7.56 2.94
N ALA A 37 -1.63 -7.37 4.09
CA ALA A 37 -0.64 -6.32 4.29
C ALA A 37 0.58 -6.50 3.37
N LYS A 38 1.11 -7.73 3.26
CA LYS A 38 2.24 -8.04 2.36
C LYS A 38 1.88 -7.80 0.89
N TRP A 39 0.68 -8.20 0.48
CA TRP A 39 0.19 -7.95 -0.87
C TRP A 39 0.09 -6.45 -1.18
N ASN A 40 -0.45 -5.67 -0.24
CA ASN A 40 -0.56 -4.22 -0.36
C ASN A 40 0.82 -3.56 -0.48
N GLU A 41 1.77 -3.99 0.37
CA GLU A 41 3.15 -3.54 0.35
C GLU A 41 3.85 -3.80 -0.98
N LEU A 42 3.72 -5.01 -1.52
CA LEU A 42 4.31 -5.39 -2.80
C LEU A 42 3.73 -4.57 -3.95
N PHE A 43 2.41 -4.36 -3.95
CA PHE A 43 1.75 -3.55 -4.97
C PHE A 43 2.31 -2.12 -4.98
N TRP A 44 2.28 -1.43 -3.84
CA TRP A 44 2.73 -0.05 -3.74
C TRP A 44 4.24 0.11 -3.92
N SER A 45 5.04 -0.86 -3.49
CA SER A 45 6.49 -0.84 -3.77
C SER A 45 6.76 -0.85 -5.27
N LYS A 46 6.10 -1.74 -6.02
CA LYS A 46 6.24 -1.84 -7.48
C LYS A 46 5.71 -0.59 -8.18
N HIS A 47 4.52 -0.14 -7.78
CA HIS A 47 3.87 1.03 -8.36
C HIS A 47 4.72 2.30 -8.18
N ASN A 48 5.15 2.57 -6.94
CA ASN A 48 5.95 3.75 -6.62
C ASN A 48 7.31 3.71 -7.34
N THR A 49 7.94 2.54 -7.44
CA THR A 49 9.18 2.39 -8.22
C THR A 49 8.98 2.80 -9.68
N SER A 50 7.89 2.36 -10.31
CA SER A 50 7.55 2.77 -11.69
C SER A 50 7.27 4.27 -11.77
N PHE A 51 6.49 4.81 -10.84
CA PHE A 51 6.15 6.23 -10.77
C PHE A 51 7.40 7.10 -10.67
N PHE A 52 8.32 6.82 -9.74
CA PHE A 52 9.53 7.62 -9.57
C PHE A 52 10.46 7.53 -10.78
N LYS A 53 10.55 6.35 -11.41
CA LYS A 53 11.31 6.17 -12.65
C LYS A 53 10.74 7.00 -13.80
N GLU A 54 9.43 6.91 -14.05
CA GLU A 54 8.76 7.64 -15.13
C GLU A 54 8.77 9.16 -14.87
N ARG A 55 8.56 9.57 -13.61
CA ARG A 55 8.65 10.97 -13.19
C ARG A 55 10.04 11.53 -13.43
N LYS A 56 11.08 10.79 -13.07
CA LYS A 56 12.46 11.22 -13.29
C LYS A 56 12.75 11.38 -14.78
N ALA A 57 12.40 10.39 -15.60
CA ALA A 57 12.57 10.47 -17.05
C ALA A 57 11.83 11.68 -17.67
N PHE A 58 10.63 11.98 -17.16
CA PHE A 58 9.87 13.15 -17.60
C PHE A 58 10.54 14.48 -17.22
N MET A 59 11.12 14.56 -16.02
CA MET A 59 11.88 15.73 -15.59
C MET A 59 13.16 15.88 -16.41
N ASP A 60 13.94 14.82 -16.57
CA ASP A 60 15.21 14.83 -17.31
C ASP A 60 15.00 15.23 -18.78
N ALA A 61 13.86 14.88 -19.39
CA ALA A 61 13.52 15.27 -20.76
C ALA A 61 13.16 16.75 -20.96
N ARG A 62 12.85 17.48 -19.87
CA ARG A 62 12.38 18.88 -19.91
C ARG A 62 13.34 19.87 -19.27
N LEU A 63 14.31 19.38 -18.51
CA LEU A 63 15.35 20.20 -17.91
C LEU A 63 16.55 20.28 -18.86
N PRO A 64 17.04 21.49 -19.21
CA PRO A 64 18.23 21.62 -20.04
C PRO A 64 19.47 21.08 -19.30
N VAL A 65 20.40 20.48 -20.06
CA VAL A 65 21.65 19.87 -19.56
C VAL A 65 22.55 20.89 -18.82
N GLU A 66 22.36 22.19 -19.05
CA GLU A 66 23.21 23.28 -18.56
C GLU A 66 22.60 24.12 -17.40
N SER A 67 21.63 23.60 -16.64
CA SER A 67 21.19 24.35 -15.46
C SER A 67 22.29 24.32 -14.38
N SER A 68 22.96 25.46 -14.18
CA SER A 68 24.00 25.69 -13.16
C SER A 68 23.58 25.21 -11.76
N PRO A 69 24.53 24.77 -10.91
CA PRO A 69 24.24 24.15 -9.61
C PRO A 69 23.51 25.03 -8.58
N SER A 70 23.23 26.31 -8.90
CA SER A 70 22.58 27.28 -8.02
C SER A 70 21.11 27.60 -8.35
N LYS A 71 20.55 27.09 -9.46
CA LYS A 71 19.11 27.21 -9.77
C LYS A 71 18.48 25.83 -9.72
N THR A 72 17.63 25.60 -8.72
CA THR A 72 16.68 24.49 -8.69
C THR A 72 15.71 24.66 -9.86
N THR A 73 16.08 24.14 -11.03
CA THR A 73 15.20 24.08 -12.20
C THR A 73 14.16 23.00 -11.91
N THR A 74 13.09 23.39 -11.22
CA THR A 74 11.94 22.53 -10.96
C THR A 74 10.94 22.69 -12.10
N VAL A 75 10.58 21.59 -12.75
CA VAL A 75 9.46 21.53 -13.72
C VAL A 75 8.23 22.20 -13.09
N SER A 76 7.57 23.08 -13.84
CA SER A 76 6.41 23.83 -13.34
C SER A 76 5.28 22.88 -12.89
N ALA A 77 4.43 23.32 -11.96
CA ALA A 77 3.26 22.55 -11.54
C ALA A 77 2.36 22.20 -12.73
N ASP A 78 2.15 23.13 -13.67
CA ASP A 78 1.35 22.91 -14.88
C ASP A 78 1.97 21.82 -15.75
N GLU A 79 3.28 21.86 -15.93
CA GLU A 79 4.02 20.86 -16.70
C GLU A 79 3.99 19.48 -16.03
N MET A 80 4.08 19.44 -14.70
CA MET A 80 3.97 18.21 -13.92
C MET A 80 2.54 17.64 -13.94
N SER A 81 1.53 18.49 -14.04
CA SER A 81 0.13 18.06 -14.16
C SER A 81 -0.09 17.19 -15.42
N VAL A 82 0.60 17.51 -16.52
CA VAL A 82 0.58 16.72 -17.76
C VAL A 82 1.14 15.32 -17.51
N PHE A 83 2.25 15.21 -16.78
CA PHE A 83 2.79 13.91 -16.37
C PHE A 83 1.80 13.13 -15.51
N TYR A 84 1.24 13.77 -14.47
CA TYR A 84 0.32 13.08 -13.57
C TYR A 84 -0.91 12.56 -14.29
N LYS A 85 -1.52 13.37 -15.16
CA LYS A 85 -2.64 12.93 -15.99
C LYS A 85 -2.26 11.76 -16.88
N ALA A 86 -1.17 11.86 -17.63
CA ALA A 86 -0.71 10.78 -18.52
C ALA A 86 -0.39 9.48 -17.75
N PHE A 87 0.25 9.59 -16.58
CA PHE A 87 0.56 8.44 -15.73
C PHE A 87 -0.72 7.78 -15.19
N LEU A 88 -1.70 8.57 -14.73
CA LEU A 88 -2.99 8.05 -14.27
C LEU A 88 -3.77 7.39 -15.42
N ASP A 89 -3.87 8.06 -16.57
CA ASP A 89 -4.53 7.56 -17.78
C ASP A 89 -3.88 6.27 -18.29
N LYS A 90 -2.57 6.09 -18.07
CA LYS A 90 -1.86 4.84 -18.40
C LYS A 90 -2.14 3.72 -17.40
N ASN A 91 -2.22 4.05 -16.10
CA ASN A 91 -2.28 3.08 -15.02
C ASN A 91 -3.70 2.81 -14.47
N TRP A 92 -4.74 3.44 -15.01
CA TRP A 92 -6.11 3.38 -14.47
C TRP A 92 -6.63 1.95 -14.27
N LYS A 93 -6.41 1.04 -15.24
CA LYS A 93 -6.86 -0.37 -15.12
C LYS A 93 -6.15 -1.09 -13.98
N ILE A 94 -4.86 -0.79 -13.78
CA ILE A 94 -4.06 -1.37 -12.69
C ILE A 94 -4.61 -0.90 -11.34
N HIS A 95 -4.92 0.41 -11.21
CA HIS A 95 -5.51 0.95 -9.99
C HIS A 95 -6.92 0.41 -9.72
N LEU A 96 -7.75 0.27 -10.76
CA LEU A 96 -9.08 -0.31 -10.63
C LEU A 96 -9.00 -1.76 -10.12
N ASN A 97 -8.17 -2.58 -10.76
CA ASN A 97 -7.96 -3.97 -10.35
C ASN A 97 -7.40 -4.07 -8.93
N TYR A 98 -6.46 -3.19 -8.57
CA TYR A 98 -5.96 -3.10 -7.21
C TYR A 98 -7.08 -2.80 -6.21
N ASN A 99 -7.92 -1.79 -6.48
CA ASN A 99 -9.01 -1.42 -5.57
C ASN A 99 -9.99 -2.58 -5.40
N ILE A 100 -10.39 -3.24 -6.49
CA ILE A 100 -11.27 -4.42 -6.46
C ILE A 100 -10.68 -5.50 -5.56
N GLU A 101 -9.41 -5.88 -5.78
CA GLU A 101 -8.74 -6.91 -4.99
C GLU A 101 -8.54 -6.49 -3.53
N TRP A 102 -8.26 -5.21 -3.29
CA TRP A 102 -8.11 -4.66 -1.95
C TRP A 102 -9.43 -4.74 -1.17
N TYR A 103 -10.55 -4.34 -1.78
CA TYR A 103 -11.87 -4.48 -1.17
C TYR A 103 -12.22 -5.95 -0.91
N ARG A 104 -11.99 -6.83 -1.89
CA ARG A 104 -12.25 -8.27 -1.75
C ARG A 104 -11.49 -8.86 -0.56
N LYS A 105 -10.20 -8.53 -0.41
CA LYS A 105 -9.37 -8.96 0.73
C LYS A 105 -9.90 -8.38 2.05
N ASN A 106 -10.23 -7.10 2.11
CA ASN A 106 -10.73 -6.47 3.34
C ASN A 106 -12.10 -7.00 3.78
N ILE A 107 -13.02 -7.26 2.84
CA ILE A 107 -14.32 -7.87 3.15
C ILE A 107 -14.12 -9.27 3.76
N SER A 108 -13.23 -10.08 3.17
CA SER A 108 -12.87 -11.39 3.74
C SER A 108 -12.29 -11.27 5.16
N LEU A 109 -11.44 -10.27 5.40
CA LEU A 109 -10.90 -10.00 6.73
C LEU A 109 -11.98 -9.57 7.74
N VAL A 110 -12.96 -8.77 7.33
CA VAL A 110 -14.10 -8.38 8.18
C VAL A 110 -14.89 -9.61 8.59
N PHE A 111 -15.16 -10.52 7.65
CA PHE A 111 -15.87 -11.76 7.95
C PHE A 111 -15.08 -12.66 8.92
N LEU A 112 -13.77 -12.81 8.72
CA LEU A 112 -12.91 -13.54 9.65
C LEU A 112 -12.87 -12.89 11.04
N ALA A 113 -12.78 -11.56 11.11
CA ALA A 113 -12.81 -10.81 12.36
C ALA A 113 -14.12 -11.06 13.11
N PHE A 114 -15.26 -11.04 12.39
CA PHE A 114 -16.56 -11.36 12.96
C PHE A 114 -16.59 -12.78 13.55
N ARG A 115 -16.13 -13.79 12.81
CA ARG A 115 -16.06 -15.18 13.30
C ARG A 115 -15.17 -15.31 14.55
N VAL A 116 -14.00 -14.66 14.57
CA VAL A 116 -13.11 -14.63 15.74
C VAL A 116 -13.79 -13.99 16.94
N ASN A 117 -14.49 -12.86 16.75
CA ASN A 117 -15.19 -12.18 17.83
C ASN A 117 -16.31 -13.04 18.41
N MET A 118 -17.12 -13.69 17.57
CA MET A 118 -18.13 -14.64 18.04
C MET A 118 -17.52 -15.80 18.83
N PHE A 119 -16.40 -16.37 18.33
CA PHE A 119 -15.70 -17.45 19.02
C PHE A 119 -15.20 -17.00 20.40
N ARG A 120 -14.62 -15.80 20.51
CA ARG A 120 -14.16 -15.23 21.79
C ARG A 120 -15.31 -15.01 22.76
N VAL A 121 -16.45 -14.50 22.30
CA VAL A 121 -17.64 -14.30 23.13
C VAL A 121 -18.15 -15.63 23.66
N LYS A 122 -18.31 -16.64 22.79
CA LYS A 122 -18.70 -17.99 23.23
C LYS A 122 -17.73 -18.57 24.25
N ARG A 123 -16.42 -18.50 23.99
CA ARG A 123 -15.40 -18.98 24.93
C ARG A 123 -15.48 -18.27 26.28
N ARG A 124 -15.83 -16.99 26.34
CA ARG A 124 -15.98 -16.26 27.62
C ARG A 124 -17.26 -16.61 28.37
N LEU A 125 -18.34 -16.93 27.66
CA LEU A 125 -19.63 -17.26 28.26
C LEU A 125 -19.71 -18.72 28.75
N PHE A 126 -18.94 -19.63 28.16
CA PHE A 126 -18.93 -21.06 28.47
C PHE A 126 -17.60 -21.54 29.06
N SER A 127 -16.78 -20.64 29.60
CA SER A 127 -15.55 -20.96 30.34
C SER A 127 -15.71 -20.75 31.83
#